data_AF-A0A940ADF5-F1
#
_entry.id   AF-A0A940ADF5-F1
#
_cell.length_a   1.000
_cell.length_b   1.000
_cell.length_c   1.000
_cell.angle_alpha   90.00
_cell.angle_beta   90.00
_cell.angle_gamma   90.00
#
_symmetry.space_group_name_H-M   'P 1'
#
loop_
_entity.id
_entity.type
_entity.pdbx_description
1 polymer ?
#
loop_
_entity_poly.entity_id
_entity_poly.type
_entity_poly.pdbx_seq_one_letter_code
_entity_poly.pdbx_strand_id
1 'polypeptide(L)'
;SCICKSFSLLSKNRPMEFMTPRCENLAHHTSERSMDNLRMRAYAAVANQAPFTLIDAIDPCGTLDRRFYEHAKSIGEIYRSYAKFIDGGTKPCFDIGIYESIRSQYYADAPPVNMMDFEAKRPLNYLETRENLTSLFQRKHRLFSFVRAKEKDILAGVPLVMLSNCSALTDDECRLLKEYVFNGGRIYASYRTSLNDPETGELADFKLADLFGVHYCGRKTHRVTYIAPEKDGWLDGVARQYPLMLNGPQLEITADPDTEILGTRVMPISAPDEIKHFGSAISNPPMIPTGQPALVRHRFGKGEVLYCAGILEEINFDFHQRILDQLLSTLAGKDFLLETNAPPCVECTLFDWRERRTLLFSCLNLPMELPPLPLYDLNFQLRLPDGLKVKTVTLGPAEEKCNFRQENTVLKIDLPRMQDFAFFKISWR
;
A
#
# COMPACT_ATOMS: atom_id res chain seq x y z
N SER A 1 -3.29 1.98 -9.07
CA SER A 1 -4.27 1.53 -8.05
C SER A 1 -4.40 2.35 -6.77
N CYS A 2 -3.40 3.12 -6.30
CA CYS A 2 -3.55 3.90 -5.06
C CYS A 2 -4.84 4.75 -5.04
N ILE A 3 -5.05 5.57 -6.09
CA ILE A 3 -6.26 6.39 -6.26
C ILE A 3 -7.53 5.54 -6.29
N CYS A 4 -7.63 4.58 -7.23
CA CYS A 4 -8.85 3.78 -7.40
C CYS A 4 -9.25 3.03 -6.13
N LYS A 5 -8.29 2.39 -5.44
CA LYS A 5 -8.56 1.64 -4.20
C LYS A 5 -8.95 2.58 -3.04
N SER A 6 -8.29 3.72 -2.90
CA SER A 6 -8.61 4.72 -1.88
C SER A 6 -10.00 5.32 -2.08
N PHE A 7 -10.32 5.74 -3.29
CA PHE A 7 -11.62 6.30 -3.62
C PHE A 7 -12.72 5.22 -3.58
N SER A 8 -12.43 3.97 -3.93
CA SER A 8 -13.37 2.84 -3.79
C SER A 8 -13.71 2.51 -2.33
N LEU A 9 -12.82 2.80 -1.39
CA LEU A 9 -13.11 2.77 0.05
C LEU A 9 -14.03 3.94 0.46
N LEU A 10 -13.76 5.14 -0.06
CA LEU A 10 -14.51 6.35 0.30
C LEU A 10 -15.86 6.49 -0.43
N SER A 11 -16.05 5.76 -1.52
CA SER A 11 -17.27 5.80 -2.32
C SER A 11 -18.40 5.04 -1.63
N LYS A 12 -19.52 5.74 -1.39
CA LYS A 12 -20.75 5.13 -0.86
C LYS A 12 -21.33 4.08 -1.82
N ASN A 13 -21.27 4.37 -3.12
CA ASN A 13 -21.76 3.48 -4.18
C ASN A 13 -20.58 3.00 -5.01
N ARG A 14 -20.63 1.73 -5.42
CA ARG A 14 -19.67 1.14 -6.35
C ARG A 14 -20.35 0.82 -7.69
N PRO A 15 -19.59 0.80 -8.80
CA PRO A 15 -18.15 1.08 -8.88
C PRO A 15 -17.82 2.59 -8.77
N MET A 16 -16.60 2.92 -8.35
CA MET A 16 -16.11 4.30 -8.37
C MET A 16 -15.70 4.70 -9.80
N GLU A 17 -15.91 5.95 -10.18
CA GLU A 17 -15.50 6.44 -11.51
C GLU A 17 -14.04 6.91 -11.50
N PHE A 18 -13.22 6.38 -12.40
CA PHE A 18 -11.85 6.82 -12.62
C PHE A 18 -11.80 7.83 -13.77
N MET A 19 -11.59 9.09 -13.40
CA MET A 19 -11.48 10.20 -14.34
C MET A 19 -10.01 10.58 -14.57
N THR A 20 -9.63 10.83 -15.82
CA THR A 20 -8.28 11.31 -16.16
C THR A 20 -8.35 12.35 -17.28
N PRO A 21 -7.57 13.44 -17.21
CA PRO A 21 -7.48 14.38 -18.32
C PRO A 21 -6.81 13.74 -19.54
N ARG A 22 -7.22 14.20 -20.73
CA ARG A 22 -6.53 13.87 -21.99
C ARG A 22 -5.11 14.43 -22.04
N CYS A 23 -4.87 15.54 -21.35
CA CYS A 23 -3.57 16.21 -21.27
C CYS A 23 -2.74 15.73 -20.07
N GLU A 24 -1.46 16.10 -20.04
CA GLU A 24 -0.54 15.73 -18.95
C GLU A 24 -1.03 16.15 -17.55
N ASN A 25 -1.78 17.24 -17.44
CA ASN A 25 -2.56 17.58 -16.26
C ASN A 25 -3.68 18.56 -16.65
N LEU A 26 -4.50 18.96 -15.68
CA LEU A 26 -5.65 19.84 -15.89
C LEU A 26 -5.29 21.29 -16.30
N ALA A 27 -4.03 21.72 -16.14
CA ALA A 27 -3.58 23.04 -16.57
C ALA A 27 -3.13 23.09 -18.03
N HIS A 28 -2.95 21.94 -18.68
CA HIS A 28 -2.53 21.86 -20.08
C HIS A 28 -3.74 21.73 -21.00
N HIS A 29 -3.71 22.47 -22.12
CA HIS A 29 -4.77 22.49 -23.12
C HIS A 29 -4.37 21.83 -24.45
N THR A 30 -3.07 21.73 -24.73
CA THR A 30 -2.54 21.24 -26.02
C THR A 30 -1.60 20.05 -25.88
N SER A 31 -1.05 19.82 -24.69
CA SER A 31 -0.12 18.73 -24.40
C SER A 31 -0.88 17.43 -24.10
N GLU A 32 -1.41 16.80 -25.14
CA GLU A 32 -2.10 15.51 -25.05
C GLU A 32 -1.13 14.40 -24.60
N ARG A 33 -1.62 13.51 -23.74
CA ARG A 33 -0.92 12.29 -23.35
C ARG A 33 -0.77 11.36 -24.56
N SER A 34 0.28 10.55 -24.56
CA SER A 34 0.41 9.52 -25.60
C SER A 34 -0.74 8.50 -25.53
N MET A 35 -1.04 7.87 -26.67
CA MET A 35 -2.06 6.82 -26.76
C MET A 35 -1.75 5.62 -25.86
N ASP A 36 -0.47 5.26 -25.70
CA ASP A 36 -0.06 4.21 -24.75
C ASP A 36 -0.39 4.61 -23.31
N ASN A 37 -0.17 5.88 -22.93
CA ASN A 37 -0.49 6.35 -21.58
C ASN A 37 -2.00 6.29 -21.30
N LEU A 38 -2.83 6.77 -22.23
CA LEU A 38 -4.29 6.71 -22.10
C LEU A 38 -4.79 5.25 -22.08
N ARG A 39 -4.18 4.37 -22.88
CA ARG A 39 -4.49 2.93 -22.89
C ARG A 39 -4.20 2.27 -21.55
N MET A 40 -3.02 2.52 -20.96
CA MET A 40 -2.67 1.98 -19.65
C MET A 40 -3.64 2.43 -18.56
N ARG A 41 -4.11 3.68 -18.63
CA ARG A 41 -5.12 4.22 -17.69
C ARG A 41 -6.49 3.54 -17.85
N ALA A 42 -6.91 3.26 -19.07
CA ALA A 42 -8.14 2.50 -19.32
C ALA A 42 -8.03 1.07 -18.75
N TYR A 43 -6.90 0.38 -18.95
CA TYR A 43 -6.68 -0.92 -18.33
C TYR A 43 -6.58 -0.85 -16.80
N ALA A 44 -5.97 0.19 -16.24
CA ALA A 44 -5.95 0.40 -14.79
C ALA A 44 -7.36 0.56 -14.21
N ALA A 45 -8.27 1.20 -14.96
CA ALA A 45 -9.69 1.30 -14.59
C ALA A 45 -10.35 -0.09 -14.58
N VAL A 46 -10.16 -0.88 -15.65
CA VAL A 46 -10.68 -2.26 -15.74
C VAL A 46 -10.15 -3.14 -14.61
N ALA A 47 -8.83 -3.10 -14.35
CA ALA A 47 -8.17 -3.86 -13.30
C ALA A 47 -8.71 -3.53 -11.89
N ASN A 48 -9.24 -2.32 -11.69
CA ASN A 48 -9.78 -1.87 -10.41
C ASN A 48 -11.31 -1.84 -10.37
N GLN A 49 -11.99 -2.49 -11.32
CA GLN A 49 -13.46 -2.52 -11.40
C GLN A 49 -14.09 -1.12 -11.41
N ALA A 50 -13.50 -0.19 -12.17
CA ALA A 50 -13.90 1.21 -12.24
C ALA A 50 -14.35 1.63 -13.65
N PRO A 51 -15.51 2.30 -13.81
CA PRO A 51 -15.82 3.15 -14.95
C PRO A 51 -14.67 4.09 -15.30
N PHE A 52 -14.49 4.31 -16.61
CA PHE A 52 -13.40 5.13 -17.14
C PHE A 52 -13.94 6.36 -17.87
N THR A 53 -13.44 7.53 -17.49
CA THR A 53 -13.85 8.82 -18.07
C THR A 53 -12.64 9.66 -18.46
N LEU A 54 -12.66 10.15 -19.71
CA LEU A 54 -11.67 11.09 -20.22
C LEU A 54 -12.20 12.52 -20.09
N ILE A 55 -11.41 13.38 -19.44
CA ILE A 55 -11.71 14.80 -19.31
C ILE A 55 -11.03 15.53 -20.47
N ASP A 56 -11.83 16.24 -21.26
CA ASP A 56 -11.33 17.11 -22.31
C ASP A 56 -10.75 18.42 -21.74
N ALA A 57 -9.82 19.02 -22.46
CA ALA A 57 -9.29 20.35 -22.17
C ALA A 57 -9.77 21.32 -23.26
N ILE A 58 -10.16 22.53 -22.84
CA ILE A 58 -10.66 23.58 -23.75
C ILE A 58 -9.64 23.78 -24.89
N ASP A 59 -10.12 23.65 -26.12
CA ASP A 59 -9.33 23.95 -27.31
C ASP A 59 -8.99 25.45 -27.33
N PRO A 60 -7.70 25.85 -27.38
CA PRO A 60 -7.31 27.26 -27.33
C PRO A 60 -7.90 28.14 -28.44
N CYS A 61 -8.32 27.58 -29.58
CA CYS A 61 -8.99 28.35 -30.63
C CYS A 61 -10.51 28.53 -30.39
N GLY A 62 -11.03 28.04 -29.27
CA GLY A 62 -12.42 28.18 -28.87
C GLY A 62 -13.38 27.17 -29.53
N THR A 63 -12.87 26.06 -30.06
CA THR A 63 -13.67 25.02 -30.73
C THR A 63 -13.59 23.66 -30.03
N LEU A 64 -14.00 22.59 -30.71
CA LEU A 64 -13.79 21.21 -30.26
C LEU A 64 -12.64 20.59 -31.06
N ASP A 65 -11.66 20.02 -30.37
CA ASP A 65 -10.56 19.33 -31.04
C ASP A 65 -11.00 17.94 -31.50
N ARG A 66 -11.37 17.82 -32.78
CA ARG A 66 -11.80 16.54 -33.37
C ARG A 66 -10.79 15.40 -33.17
N ARG A 67 -9.48 15.70 -33.15
CA ARG A 67 -8.43 14.69 -32.99
C ARG A 67 -8.56 13.99 -31.64
N PHE A 68 -8.87 14.76 -30.59
CA PHE A 68 -9.12 14.19 -29.26
C PHE A 68 -10.30 13.22 -29.30
N TYR A 69 -11.42 13.56 -29.93
CA TYR A 69 -12.59 12.65 -29.95
C TYR A 69 -12.32 11.35 -30.74
N GLU A 70 -11.46 11.39 -31.76
CA GLU A 70 -11.00 10.20 -32.49
C GLU A 70 -10.09 9.32 -31.60
N HIS A 71 -9.17 9.93 -30.85
CA HIS A 71 -8.36 9.23 -29.84
C HIS A 71 -9.22 8.66 -28.71
N ALA A 72 -10.15 9.46 -28.17
CA ALA A 72 -11.06 9.09 -27.09
C ALA A 72 -11.98 7.94 -27.50
N LYS A 73 -12.45 7.91 -28.75
CA LYS A 73 -13.18 6.77 -29.31
C LYS A 73 -12.34 5.50 -29.25
N SER A 74 -11.08 5.56 -29.69
CA SER A 74 -10.17 4.42 -29.70
C SER A 74 -9.91 3.87 -28.28
N ILE A 75 -9.70 4.75 -27.30
CA ILE A 75 -9.56 4.35 -25.89
C ILE A 75 -10.89 3.82 -25.32
N GLY A 76 -12.01 4.43 -25.68
CA GLY A 76 -13.34 4.00 -25.28
C GLY A 76 -13.70 2.61 -25.79
N GLU A 77 -13.27 2.24 -27.01
CA GLU A 77 -13.43 0.90 -27.57
C GLU A 77 -12.67 -0.17 -26.76
N ILE A 78 -11.46 0.17 -26.29
CA ILE A 78 -10.68 -0.70 -25.39
C ILE A 78 -11.45 -0.95 -24.11
N TYR A 79 -11.87 0.11 -23.40
CA TYR A 79 -12.64 -0.04 -22.16
C TYR A 79 -13.96 -0.80 -22.40
N ARG A 80 -14.69 -0.47 -23.47
CA ARG A 80 -15.97 -1.09 -23.84
C ARG A 80 -15.84 -2.60 -24.02
N SER A 81 -14.72 -3.11 -24.51
CA SER A 81 -14.49 -4.55 -24.67
C SER A 81 -14.51 -5.32 -23.32
N TYR A 82 -14.20 -4.63 -22.21
CA TYR A 82 -14.22 -5.19 -20.86
C TYR A 82 -15.43 -4.79 -20.03
N ALA A 83 -16.26 -3.83 -20.48
CA ALA A 83 -17.37 -3.29 -19.71
C ALA A 83 -18.34 -4.35 -19.17
N LYS A 84 -18.50 -5.48 -19.87
CA LYS A 84 -19.32 -6.63 -19.43
C LYS A 84 -18.82 -7.35 -18.17
N PHE A 85 -17.59 -7.06 -17.73
CA PHE A 85 -16.96 -7.61 -16.53
C PHE A 85 -16.84 -6.62 -15.37
N ILE A 86 -17.37 -5.41 -15.54
CA ILE A 86 -17.32 -4.36 -14.51
C ILE A 86 -18.64 -4.37 -13.75
N ASP A 87 -18.59 -4.61 -12.44
CA ASP A 87 -19.79 -4.72 -11.62
C ASP A 87 -19.56 -4.19 -10.20
N GLY A 88 -20.50 -3.36 -9.71
CA GLY A 88 -20.41 -2.71 -8.40
C GLY A 88 -20.56 -3.66 -7.20
N GLY A 89 -21.08 -4.87 -7.43
CA GLY A 89 -21.19 -5.93 -6.44
C GLY A 89 -19.89 -6.70 -6.21
N THR A 90 -18.88 -6.52 -7.05
CA THR A 90 -17.58 -7.18 -6.89
C THR A 90 -16.84 -6.68 -5.64
N LYS A 91 -16.15 -7.61 -4.96
CA LYS A 91 -15.39 -7.31 -3.74
C LYS A 91 -13.89 -7.58 -3.98
N PRO A 92 -13.00 -6.63 -3.66
CA PRO A 92 -11.57 -6.88 -3.79
C PRO A 92 -11.14 -7.98 -2.83
N CYS A 93 -10.30 -8.89 -3.30
CA CYS A 93 -9.62 -9.91 -2.50
C CYS A 93 -8.18 -9.44 -2.25
N PHE A 94 -7.75 -9.39 -1.01
CA PHE A 94 -6.44 -8.87 -0.63
C PHE A 94 -5.99 -9.40 0.73
N ASP A 95 -4.67 -9.41 0.94
CA ASP A 95 -4.03 -9.85 2.17
C ASP A 95 -3.70 -8.69 3.12
N ILE A 96 -3.43 -7.52 2.54
CA ILE A 96 -2.92 -6.34 3.25
C ILE A 96 -3.93 -5.20 3.19
N GLY A 97 -4.41 -4.77 4.36
CA GLY A 97 -5.23 -3.57 4.51
C GLY A 97 -4.37 -2.38 4.93
N ILE A 98 -4.27 -1.34 4.09
CA ILE A 98 -3.68 -0.06 4.49
C ILE A 98 -4.75 0.73 5.23
N TYR A 99 -4.55 1.00 6.52
CA TYR A 99 -5.52 1.71 7.33
C TYR A 99 -5.55 3.20 6.97
N GLU A 100 -6.73 3.73 6.65
CA GLU A 100 -6.93 5.15 6.33
C GLU A 100 -7.43 5.92 7.57
N SER A 101 -6.55 6.69 8.21
CA SER A 101 -6.93 7.62 9.28
C SER A 101 -7.03 9.06 8.74
N ILE A 102 -8.27 9.49 8.48
CA ILE A 102 -8.57 10.86 8.02
C ILE A 102 -8.13 11.89 9.06
N ARG A 103 -8.26 11.58 10.36
CA ARG A 103 -7.88 12.48 11.45
C ARG A 103 -6.37 12.67 11.59
N SER A 104 -5.57 11.81 10.96
CA SER A 104 -4.10 11.91 10.97
C SER A 104 -3.55 12.79 9.83
N GLN A 105 -4.41 13.36 8.99
CA GLN A 105 -4.01 14.20 7.85
C GLN A 105 -3.69 15.64 8.29
N TYR A 106 -2.69 15.79 9.15
CA TYR A 106 -2.18 17.09 9.62
C TYR A 106 -0.70 16.98 10.01
N TYR A 107 -0.04 18.13 10.16
CA TYR A 107 1.36 18.19 10.55
C TYR A 107 1.49 18.52 12.03
N ALA A 108 1.57 17.48 12.86
CA ALA A 108 1.65 17.65 14.31
C ALA A 108 2.85 18.49 14.78
N ASP A 109 3.97 18.44 14.05
CA ASP A 109 5.19 19.18 14.38
C ASP A 109 5.32 20.52 13.65
N ALA A 110 4.39 20.85 12.74
CA ALA A 110 4.46 22.12 12.04
C ALA A 110 4.01 23.25 12.97
N PRO A 111 4.75 24.37 13.04
CA PRO A 111 4.23 25.56 13.69
C PRO A 111 2.97 26.01 12.95
N PRO A 112 2.06 26.75 13.62
CA PRO A 112 0.98 27.44 12.93
C PRO A 112 1.54 28.28 11.78
N VAL A 113 1.04 28.04 10.58
CA VAL A 113 1.42 28.77 9.37
C VAL A 113 0.17 29.35 8.73
N ASN A 114 0.33 30.43 7.96
CA ASN A 114 -0.75 30.92 7.13
C ASN A 114 -1.21 29.83 6.14
N MET A 115 -2.51 29.73 5.87
CA MET A 115 -3.06 28.74 4.95
C MET A 115 -2.44 28.83 3.54
N MET A 116 -2.19 30.05 3.05
CA MET A 116 -1.54 30.29 1.76
C MET A 116 -0.09 29.75 1.75
N ASP A 117 0.66 29.96 2.85
CA ASP A 117 2.02 29.45 2.98
C ASP A 117 2.05 27.92 3.11
N PHE A 118 1.04 27.35 3.77
CA PHE A 118 0.87 25.90 3.88
C PHE A 118 0.60 25.26 2.52
N GLU A 119 -0.34 25.82 1.74
CA GLU A 119 -0.67 25.35 0.40
C GLU A 119 0.51 25.51 -0.57
N ALA A 120 1.27 26.61 -0.47
CA ALA A 120 2.46 26.83 -1.29
C ALA A 120 3.57 25.81 -1.02
N LYS A 121 3.71 25.34 0.22
CA LYS A 121 4.70 24.33 0.60
C LYS A 121 4.32 22.91 0.21
N ARG A 122 3.05 22.66 -0.18
CA ARG A 122 2.47 21.34 -0.51
C ARG A 122 3.16 20.21 0.26
N PRO A 123 3.05 20.15 1.58
CA PRO A 123 3.71 19.09 2.30
C PRO A 123 3.01 17.77 1.90
N LEU A 124 3.73 16.91 1.16
CA LEU A 124 3.21 15.72 0.49
C LEU A 124 3.35 14.44 1.33
N ASN A 125 3.87 14.53 2.56
CA ASN A 125 4.37 13.36 3.31
C ASN A 125 3.33 12.24 3.50
N TYR A 126 2.05 12.60 3.67
CA TYR A 126 0.96 11.62 3.77
C TYR A 126 0.71 10.88 2.45
N LEU A 127 0.74 11.58 1.32
CA LEU A 127 0.59 10.98 0.00
C LEU A 127 1.83 10.16 -0.37
N GLU A 128 3.02 10.67 -0.06
CA GLU A 128 4.30 10.01 -0.35
C GLU A 128 4.40 8.64 0.35
N THR A 129 4.08 8.57 1.64
CA THR A 129 4.15 7.28 2.38
C THR A 129 3.13 6.27 1.82
N ARG A 130 1.93 6.73 1.44
CA ARG A 130 0.93 5.88 0.79
C ARG A 130 1.39 5.39 -0.58
N GLU A 131 1.99 6.27 -1.37
CA GLU A 131 2.58 5.93 -2.66
C GLU A 131 3.70 4.90 -2.50
N ASN A 132 4.60 5.08 -1.53
CA ASN A 132 5.66 4.13 -1.20
C ASN A 132 5.09 2.74 -0.81
N LEU A 133 4.10 2.69 0.08
CA LEU A 133 3.44 1.43 0.45
C LEU A 133 2.76 0.76 -0.74
N THR A 134 2.01 1.53 -1.54
CA THR A 134 1.35 0.96 -2.72
C THR A 134 2.35 0.48 -3.77
N SER A 135 3.46 1.20 -3.95
CA SER A 135 4.57 0.81 -4.84
C SER A 135 5.23 -0.48 -4.37
N LEU A 136 5.51 -0.60 -3.07
CA LEU A 136 6.03 -1.81 -2.45
C LEU A 136 5.14 -3.02 -2.77
N PHE A 137 3.85 -2.93 -2.46
CA PHE A 137 2.93 -4.07 -2.64
C PHE A 137 2.74 -4.43 -4.10
N GLN A 138 2.72 -3.44 -5.01
CA GLN A 138 2.70 -3.71 -6.45
C GLN A 138 3.96 -4.47 -6.88
N ARG A 139 5.15 -3.98 -6.51
CA ARG A 139 6.45 -4.56 -6.89
C ARG A 139 6.69 -5.96 -6.32
N LYS A 140 6.08 -6.28 -5.17
CA LYS A 140 6.13 -7.58 -4.50
C LYS A 140 4.90 -8.46 -4.77
N HIS A 141 4.00 -8.01 -5.64
CA HIS A 141 2.75 -8.70 -5.99
C HIS A 141 1.88 -9.06 -4.78
N ARG A 142 1.93 -8.26 -3.72
CA ARG A 142 1.06 -8.39 -2.54
C ARG A 142 -0.29 -7.76 -2.86
N LEU A 143 -1.37 -8.53 -2.77
CA LEU A 143 -2.70 -7.98 -2.97
C LEU A 143 -3.08 -7.12 -1.76
N PHE A 144 -3.44 -5.87 -2.01
CA PHE A 144 -3.76 -4.89 -0.97
C PHE A 144 -5.00 -4.06 -1.30
N SER A 145 -5.61 -3.47 -0.27
CA SER A 145 -6.65 -2.43 -0.38
C SER A 145 -6.52 -1.44 0.79
N PHE A 146 -7.25 -0.32 0.72
CA PHE A 146 -7.43 0.56 1.86
C PHE A 146 -8.61 0.08 2.72
N VAL A 147 -8.51 0.25 4.04
CA VAL A 147 -9.52 -0.15 5.03
C VAL A 147 -9.70 0.91 6.12
N ARG A 148 -10.83 0.92 6.83
CA ARG A 148 -11.01 1.65 8.09
C ARG A 148 -11.69 0.77 9.12
N ALA A 149 -11.63 1.18 10.38
CA ALA A 149 -12.23 0.41 11.47
C ALA A 149 -13.76 0.26 11.33
N LYS A 150 -14.42 1.26 10.74
CA LYS A 150 -15.89 1.27 10.59
C LYS A 150 -16.39 0.17 9.65
N GLU A 151 -15.58 -0.33 8.73
CA GLU A 151 -15.93 -1.47 7.87
C GLU A 151 -15.57 -2.80 8.55
N LYS A 152 -16.15 -3.07 9.72
CA LYS A 152 -15.79 -4.20 10.60
C LYS A 152 -15.74 -5.56 9.89
N ASP A 153 -16.71 -5.84 9.02
CA ASP A 153 -16.78 -7.12 8.29
C ASP A 153 -15.64 -7.27 7.29
N ILE A 154 -15.21 -6.17 6.66
CA ILE A 154 -14.03 -6.17 5.80
C ILE A 154 -12.80 -6.39 6.66
N LEU A 155 -12.63 -5.60 7.73
CA LEU A 155 -11.47 -5.65 8.62
C LEU A 155 -11.25 -7.06 9.18
N ALA A 156 -12.31 -7.74 9.62
CA ALA A 156 -12.25 -9.10 10.17
C ALA A 156 -11.71 -10.15 9.18
N GLY A 157 -11.86 -9.90 7.87
CA GLY A 157 -11.36 -10.79 6.81
C GLY A 157 -9.95 -10.47 6.32
N VAL A 158 -9.31 -9.41 6.82
CA VAL A 158 -7.97 -9.01 6.38
C VAL A 158 -6.89 -9.73 7.19
N PRO A 159 -5.97 -10.48 6.55
CA PRO A 159 -4.86 -11.14 7.26
C PRO A 159 -3.92 -10.19 8.01
N LEU A 160 -3.66 -9.01 7.45
CA LEU A 160 -2.74 -8.02 8.02
C LEU A 160 -3.20 -6.59 7.73
N VAL A 161 -3.25 -5.75 8.78
CA VAL A 161 -3.56 -4.32 8.67
C VAL A 161 -2.33 -3.48 8.99
N MET A 162 -2.10 -2.44 8.21
CA MET A 162 -0.97 -1.51 8.39
C MET A 162 -1.46 -0.13 8.81
N LEU A 163 -0.99 0.32 9.96
CA LEU A 163 -1.19 1.65 10.50
C LEU A 163 0.11 2.45 10.39
N SER A 164 0.33 3.05 9.23
CA SER A 164 1.50 3.88 8.95
C SER A 164 1.28 5.27 9.54
N ASN A 165 1.88 5.56 10.68
CA ASN A 165 1.78 6.86 11.38
C ASN A 165 0.33 7.39 11.46
N CYS A 166 -0.63 6.53 11.83
CA CYS A 166 -2.02 6.92 12.02
C CYS A 166 -2.16 7.64 13.37
N SER A 167 -1.62 8.86 13.45
CA SER A 167 -1.36 9.57 14.69
C SER A 167 -2.60 9.83 15.53
N ALA A 168 -3.74 10.09 14.90
CA ALA A 168 -5.00 10.36 15.56
C ALA A 168 -6.05 9.29 15.24
N LEU A 169 -6.60 8.67 16.28
CA LEU A 169 -7.66 7.68 16.21
C LEU A 169 -8.74 7.98 17.26
N THR A 170 -10.00 7.74 16.92
CA THR A 170 -11.08 7.81 17.89
C THR A 170 -11.07 6.61 18.84
N ASP A 171 -11.75 6.73 19.97
CA ASP A 171 -11.82 5.62 20.95
C ASP A 171 -12.57 4.41 20.36
N ASP A 172 -13.57 4.65 19.51
CA ASP A 172 -14.25 3.60 18.75
C ASP A 172 -13.31 2.90 17.75
N GLU A 173 -12.48 3.64 17.04
CA GLU A 173 -11.48 3.06 16.14
C GLU A 173 -10.47 2.21 16.93
N CYS A 174 -9.98 2.73 18.06
CA CYS A 174 -9.07 2.00 18.94
C CYS A 174 -9.71 0.70 19.46
N ARG A 175 -10.96 0.76 19.92
CA ARG A 175 -11.72 -0.41 20.38
C ARG A 175 -11.85 -1.47 19.28
N LEU A 176 -12.19 -1.06 18.05
CA LEU A 176 -12.36 -1.97 16.91
C LEU A 176 -11.04 -2.60 16.46
N LEU A 177 -9.93 -1.84 16.49
CA LEU A 177 -8.59 -2.37 16.21
C LEU A 177 -8.14 -3.38 17.26
N LYS A 178 -8.39 -3.11 18.56
CA LYS A 178 -8.14 -4.07 19.65
C LYS A 178 -8.97 -5.34 19.45
N GLU A 179 -10.25 -5.21 19.14
CA GLU A 179 -11.13 -6.35 18.86
C GLU A 179 -10.65 -7.18 17.66
N TYR A 180 -10.20 -6.52 16.59
CA TYR A 180 -9.64 -7.17 15.41
C TYR A 180 -8.41 -8.02 15.78
N VAL A 181 -7.43 -7.45 16.50
CA VAL A 181 -6.22 -8.20 16.89
C VAL A 181 -6.56 -9.30 17.90
N PHE A 182 -7.39 -9.01 18.90
CA PHE A 182 -7.81 -10.00 19.90
C PHE A 182 -8.39 -11.28 19.26
N ASN A 183 -9.10 -11.12 18.14
CA ASN A 183 -9.72 -12.22 17.39
C ASN A 183 -8.79 -12.94 16.39
N GLY A 184 -7.52 -12.54 16.29
CA GLY A 184 -6.53 -13.19 15.41
C GLY A 184 -6.02 -12.29 14.28
N GLY A 185 -6.52 -11.06 14.17
CA GLY A 185 -6.00 -10.06 13.27
C GLY A 185 -4.56 -9.68 13.61
N ARG A 186 -3.83 -9.16 12.62
CA ARG A 186 -2.44 -8.76 12.80
C ARG A 186 -2.24 -7.32 12.39
N ILE A 187 -1.43 -6.58 13.14
CA ILE A 187 -1.17 -5.18 12.88
C ILE A 187 0.33 -4.92 12.73
N TYR A 188 0.71 -4.20 11.68
CA TYR A 188 1.92 -3.40 11.69
C TYR A 188 1.56 -1.96 12.03
N ALA A 189 2.19 -1.37 13.04
CA ALA A 189 1.98 0.04 13.41
C ALA A 189 3.32 0.77 13.50
N SER A 190 3.35 2.03 13.09
CA SER A 190 4.58 2.83 13.09
C SER A 190 4.42 4.18 13.79
N TYR A 191 5.53 4.65 14.36
CA TYR A 191 5.75 5.99 14.88
C TYR A 191 4.62 6.46 15.81
N ARG A 192 3.96 7.59 15.51
CA ARG A 192 2.97 8.20 16.41
C ARG A 192 1.59 7.57 16.36
N THR A 193 1.43 6.39 15.77
CA THR A 193 0.09 5.78 15.64
C THR A 193 -0.64 5.76 16.98
N SER A 194 -1.83 6.37 17.04
CA SER A 194 -2.67 6.56 18.24
C SER A 194 -2.12 7.47 19.35
N LEU A 195 -1.06 8.25 19.11
CA LEU A 195 -0.41 9.11 20.11
C LEU A 195 -1.01 10.51 20.21
N ASN A 196 -1.83 10.93 19.26
CA ASN A 196 -2.33 12.29 19.22
C ASN A 196 -3.85 12.34 19.27
N ASP A 197 -4.34 13.44 19.84
CA ASP A 197 -5.70 13.89 19.71
C ASP A 197 -5.73 15.22 18.92
N PRO A 198 -6.56 15.36 17.88
CA PRO A 198 -6.59 16.58 17.07
C PRO A 198 -6.96 17.85 17.83
N GLU A 199 -7.66 17.73 18.97
CA GLU A 199 -8.12 18.88 19.76
C GLU A 199 -7.12 19.24 20.87
N THR A 200 -6.48 18.23 21.48
CA THR A 200 -5.60 18.44 22.64
C THR A 200 -4.11 18.27 22.36
N GLY A 201 -3.74 17.76 21.19
CA GLY A 201 -2.34 17.61 20.75
C GLY A 201 -1.74 16.23 21.02
N GLU A 202 -0.43 16.19 21.25
CA GLU A 202 0.29 14.95 21.61
C GLU A 202 -0.15 14.49 23.01
N LEU A 203 -0.54 13.22 23.14
CA LEU A 203 -0.98 12.62 24.39
C LEU A 203 0.21 12.21 25.26
N ALA A 204 -0.04 12.00 26.55
CA ALA A 204 0.97 11.47 27.46
C ALA A 204 1.42 10.04 27.08
N ASP A 205 0.52 9.26 26.47
CA ASP A 205 0.80 7.91 25.98
C ASP A 205 -0.15 7.52 24.83
N PHE A 206 0.14 6.41 24.14
CA PHE A 206 -0.68 5.88 23.06
C PHE A 206 -2.06 5.43 23.55
N LYS A 207 -3.13 5.75 22.81
CA LYS A 207 -4.45 5.14 23.06
C LYS A 207 -4.46 3.61 22.89
N LEU A 208 -3.49 3.09 22.13
CA LEU A 208 -3.27 1.66 21.88
C LEU A 208 -2.01 1.12 22.57
N ALA A 209 -1.52 1.76 23.65
CA ALA A 209 -0.31 1.32 24.36
C ALA A 209 -0.34 -0.16 24.76
N ASP A 210 -1.44 -0.61 25.37
CA ASP A 210 -1.70 -2.00 25.75
C ASP A 210 -1.77 -2.97 24.56
N LEU A 211 -2.23 -2.50 23.39
CA LEU A 211 -2.25 -3.30 22.18
C LEU A 211 -0.84 -3.46 21.60
N PHE A 212 -0.04 -2.39 21.65
CA PHE A 212 1.34 -2.38 21.14
C PHE A 212 2.34 -2.98 22.13
N GLY A 213 1.98 -3.07 23.41
CA GLY A 213 2.85 -3.51 24.49
C GLY A 213 4.02 -2.54 24.73
N VAL A 214 3.80 -1.25 24.46
CA VAL A 214 4.80 -0.19 24.61
C VAL A 214 4.17 1.10 25.14
N HIS A 215 5.00 1.89 25.81
CA HIS A 215 4.63 3.19 26.38
C HIS A 215 5.54 4.30 25.84
N TYR A 216 4.95 5.45 25.53
CA TYR A 216 5.68 6.64 25.08
C TYR A 216 6.36 7.36 26.25
N CYS A 217 7.64 7.71 26.09
CA CYS A 217 8.43 8.41 27.12
C CYS A 217 8.36 9.94 27.03
N GLY A 218 7.48 10.53 26.21
CA GLY A 218 7.37 11.98 26.05
C GLY A 218 8.48 12.62 25.22
N ARG A 219 9.31 11.83 24.54
CA ARG A 219 10.48 12.31 23.77
C ARG A 219 10.64 11.57 22.46
N LYS A 220 11.25 12.25 21.50
CA LYS A 220 11.69 11.69 20.23
C LYS A 220 13.11 12.13 19.93
N THR A 221 13.80 11.37 19.10
CA THR A 221 15.16 11.71 18.66
C THR A 221 15.17 12.84 17.63
N HIS A 222 16.37 13.29 17.27
CA HIS A 222 16.58 13.99 16.00
C HIS A 222 16.38 13.04 14.81
N ARG A 223 16.33 13.62 13.60
CA ARG A 223 16.29 12.86 12.33
C ARG A 223 17.56 12.03 12.14
N VAL A 224 17.48 11.11 11.19
CA VAL A 224 18.50 10.08 10.90
C VAL A 224 18.77 9.21 12.11
N THR A 225 18.15 8.04 12.10
CA THR A 225 18.30 7.04 13.15
C THR A 225 18.47 5.66 12.53
N TYR A 226 18.80 4.67 13.34
CA TYR A 226 19.01 3.31 12.86
C TYR A 226 18.33 2.29 13.76
N ILE A 227 17.98 1.14 13.21
CA ILE A 227 17.47 -0.02 13.94
C ILE A 227 18.47 -1.17 13.77
N ALA A 228 19.11 -1.55 14.86
CA ALA A 228 19.92 -2.76 14.95
C ALA A 228 19.02 -3.93 15.39
N PRO A 229 19.08 -5.10 14.73
CA PRO A 229 18.30 -6.25 15.15
C PRO A 229 18.87 -6.84 16.45
N GLU A 230 18.02 -7.41 17.30
CA GLU A 230 18.47 -8.09 18.52
C GLU A 230 19.19 -9.42 18.24
N LYS A 231 18.90 -10.03 17.10
CA LYS A 231 19.58 -11.23 16.63
C LYS A 231 20.03 -11.02 15.19
N ASP A 232 21.25 -11.40 14.85
CA ASP A 232 21.68 -11.33 13.45
C ASP A 232 21.06 -12.48 12.63
N GLY A 233 20.84 -12.23 11.34
CA GLY A 233 20.44 -13.25 10.37
C GLY A 233 18.95 -13.55 10.26
N TRP A 234 18.07 -12.89 11.04
CA TRP A 234 16.62 -13.01 10.82
C TRP A 234 16.06 -11.99 9.82
N LEU A 235 16.73 -10.84 9.63
CA LEU A 235 16.48 -9.87 8.56
C LEU A 235 17.61 -9.93 7.53
N ASP A 236 17.25 -10.09 6.26
CA ASP A 236 18.24 -10.28 5.20
C ASP A 236 19.00 -8.99 4.86
N GLY A 237 20.30 -8.98 5.15
CA GLY A 237 21.18 -7.83 4.93
C GLY A 237 21.18 -6.78 6.04
N VAL A 238 20.45 -7.02 7.15
CA VAL A 238 20.47 -6.16 8.34
C VAL A 238 21.09 -6.92 9.50
N ALA A 239 22.06 -6.30 10.18
CA ALA A 239 22.77 -6.89 11.31
C ALA A 239 23.09 -5.81 12.35
N ARG A 240 23.49 -6.19 13.56
CA ARG A 240 23.90 -5.24 14.61
C ARG A 240 25.01 -4.29 14.14
N GLN A 241 25.95 -4.79 13.35
CA GLN A 241 27.05 -4.00 12.76
C GLN A 241 26.62 -3.18 11.53
N TYR A 242 25.51 -3.56 10.88
CA TYR A 242 24.98 -2.92 9.69
C TYR A 242 23.48 -2.64 9.89
N PRO A 243 23.14 -1.70 10.81
CA PRO A 243 21.76 -1.47 11.20
C PRO A 243 20.98 -0.74 10.10
N LEU A 244 19.66 -0.92 10.09
CA LEU A 244 18.77 -0.35 9.09
C LEU A 244 18.54 1.15 9.37
N MET A 245 18.85 2.01 8.40
CA MET A 245 18.63 3.45 8.51
C MET A 245 17.15 3.84 8.38
N LEU A 246 16.73 4.85 9.14
CA LEU A 246 15.50 5.63 8.98
C LEU A 246 15.83 7.11 8.74
N ASN A 247 15.07 7.78 7.88
CA ASN A 247 15.22 9.21 7.59
C ASN A 247 14.66 10.09 8.72
N GLY A 248 13.53 9.66 9.28
CA GLY A 248 12.83 10.34 10.35
C GLY A 248 13.39 10.07 11.76
N PRO A 249 12.87 10.80 12.76
CA PRO A 249 13.12 10.50 14.16
C PRO A 249 12.45 9.18 14.58
N GLN A 250 12.88 8.65 15.72
CA GLN A 250 12.17 7.59 16.44
C GLN A 250 11.65 8.12 17.76
N LEU A 251 10.52 7.59 18.21
CA LEU A 251 10.01 7.85 19.56
C LEU A 251 10.89 7.11 20.59
N GLU A 252 11.06 7.70 21.77
CA GLU A 252 11.54 6.97 22.94
C GLU A 252 10.37 6.21 23.54
N ILE A 253 10.52 4.88 23.63
CA ILE A 253 9.49 3.99 24.17
C ILE A 253 10.10 3.04 25.21
N THR A 254 9.26 2.59 26.15
CA THR A 254 9.52 1.38 26.96
C THR A 254 8.62 0.26 26.49
N ALA A 255 9.07 -0.98 26.65
CA ALA A 255 8.30 -2.17 26.31
C ALA A 255 7.81 -2.86 27.57
N ASP A 256 6.60 -3.42 27.51
CA ASP A 256 6.05 -4.26 28.57
C ASP A 256 6.86 -5.57 28.73
N PRO A 257 6.82 -6.23 29.91
CA PRO A 257 7.60 -7.44 30.16
C PRO A 257 7.31 -8.61 29.21
N ASP A 258 6.12 -8.67 28.63
CA ASP A 258 5.67 -9.68 27.66
C ASP A 258 5.81 -9.24 26.19
N THR A 259 6.40 -8.07 25.94
CA THR A 259 6.71 -7.57 24.61
C THR A 259 8.12 -7.99 24.17
N GLU A 260 8.19 -8.69 23.04
CA GLU A 260 9.45 -9.13 22.43
C GLU A 260 10.13 -7.95 21.73
N ILE A 261 11.35 -7.59 22.14
CA ILE A 261 12.18 -6.60 21.45
C ILE A 261 12.91 -7.29 20.29
N LEU A 262 12.61 -6.88 19.06
CA LEU A 262 13.21 -7.43 17.84
C LEU A 262 14.38 -6.58 17.32
N GLY A 263 14.39 -5.30 17.68
CA GLY A 263 15.48 -4.39 17.34
C GLY A 263 15.54 -3.19 18.26
N THR A 264 16.76 -2.71 18.46
CA THR A 264 17.08 -1.56 19.31
C THR A 264 17.66 -0.42 18.49
N ARG A 265 17.48 0.80 19.02
CA ARG A 265 17.88 2.02 18.33
C ARG A 265 19.40 2.20 18.37
N VAL A 266 19.94 2.65 17.25
CA VAL A 266 21.31 3.13 17.13
C VAL A 266 21.27 4.57 16.63
N MET A 267 21.98 5.45 17.32
CA MET A 267 22.11 6.87 16.95
C MET A 267 23.39 7.09 16.14
N PRO A 268 23.39 8.09 15.23
CA PRO A 268 24.62 8.55 14.63
C PRO A 268 25.55 9.22 15.66
N ILE A 269 26.79 9.46 15.25
CA ILE A 269 27.81 10.14 16.09
C ILE A 269 27.43 11.58 16.47
N SER A 270 26.65 12.27 15.64
CA SER A 270 26.14 13.62 15.89
C SER A 270 24.76 13.81 15.29
N ALA A 271 24.03 14.80 15.79
CA ALA A 271 22.74 15.18 15.22
C ALA A 271 22.93 15.77 13.81
N PRO A 272 22.00 15.58 12.85
CA PRO A 272 22.13 16.12 11.50
C PRO A 272 22.23 17.65 11.42
N ASP A 273 21.71 18.34 12.42
CA ASP A 273 21.73 19.79 12.58
C ASP A 273 22.92 20.30 13.40
N GLU A 274 23.80 19.42 13.89
CA GLU A 274 25.03 19.81 14.56
C GLU A 274 26.07 20.30 13.54
N ILE A 275 26.24 21.62 13.47
CA ILE A 275 27.12 22.29 12.53
C ILE A 275 28.31 23.02 13.18
N LYS A 276 28.43 22.98 14.52
CA LYS A 276 29.42 23.78 15.27
C LYS A 276 30.66 22.99 15.67
N HIS A 277 30.49 21.75 16.10
CA HIS A 277 31.58 20.92 16.62
C HIS A 277 31.96 19.77 15.70
N PHE A 278 30.96 19.03 15.21
CA PHE A 278 31.16 17.91 14.29
C PHE A 278 29.88 17.66 13.46
N GLY A 279 29.91 18.09 12.20
CA GLY A 279 28.84 17.83 11.24
C GLY A 279 29.33 16.88 10.17
N SER A 280 28.60 15.80 9.92
CA SER A 280 28.85 15.02 8.72
C SER A 280 28.08 15.63 7.55
N ALA A 281 28.80 16.01 6.51
CA ALA A 281 28.25 16.84 5.43
C ALA A 281 27.19 16.14 4.57
N ILE A 282 27.26 14.81 4.42
CA ILE A 282 26.43 14.04 3.46
C ILE A 282 25.78 12.81 4.12
N SER A 283 26.43 12.17 5.10
CA SER A 283 25.95 10.92 5.71
C SER A 283 26.24 10.84 7.21
N ASN A 284 25.25 10.46 8.02
CA ASN A 284 25.41 10.36 9.47
C ASN A 284 25.51 8.89 9.91
N PRO A 285 26.69 8.26 9.90
CA PRO A 285 26.81 6.81 10.12
C PRO A 285 26.36 6.37 11.51
N PRO A 286 25.82 5.15 11.67
CA PRO A 286 25.42 4.60 12.97
C PRO A 286 26.66 4.40 13.86
N MET A 287 26.59 4.83 15.12
CA MET A 287 27.76 4.77 16.02
C MET A 287 27.40 4.48 17.48
N ILE A 288 26.26 4.94 17.98
CA ILE A 288 25.92 4.91 19.40
C ILE A 288 24.72 3.98 19.63
N PRO A 289 24.93 2.69 20.00
CA PRO A 289 23.85 1.81 20.43
C PRO A 289 23.23 2.34 21.72
N THR A 290 21.91 2.49 21.75
CA THR A 290 21.22 3.04 22.93
C THR A 290 20.60 1.96 23.81
N GLY A 291 20.41 0.75 23.25
CA GLY A 291 19.64 -0.32 23.88
C GLY A 291 18.14 -0.04 23.99
N GLN A 292 17.65 1.12 23.51
CA GLN A 292 16.23 1.45 23.57
C GLN A 292 15.45 0.68 22.50
N PRO A 293 14.25 0.15 22.81
CA PRO A 293 13.42 -0.55 21.83
C PRO A 293 13.09 0.34 20.63
N ALA A 294 13.17 -0.24 19.43
CA ALA A 294 12.87 0.43 18.17
C ALA A 294 11.92 -0.37 17.27
N LEU A 295 11.98 -1.70 17.38
CA LEU A 295 11.07 -2.63 16.70
C LEU A 295 10.68 -3.71 17.70
N VAL A 296 9.38 -3.85 17.96
CA VAL A 296 8.87 -4.79 18.95
C VAL A 296 7.73 -5.63 18.39
N ARG A 297 7.56 -6.84 18.93
CA ARG A 297 6.40 -7.69 18.71
C ARG A 297 5.66 -7.90 20.02
N HIS A 298 4.35 -7.68 20.00
CA HIS A 298 3.48 -7.91 21.13
C HIS A 298 2.31 -8.81 20.73
N ARG A 299 1.96 -9.77 21.60
CA ARG A 299 0.81 -10.66 21.37
C ARG A 299 -0.40 -10.13 22.10
N PHE A 300 -1.54 -10.08 21.43
CA PHE A 300 -2.77 -9.57 22.02
C PHE A 300 -3.95 -10.48 21.64
N GLY A 301 -4.44 -11.26 22.62
CA GLY A 301 -5.43 -12.31 22.37
C GLY A 301 -4.89 -13.38 21.42
N LYS A 302 -5.57 -13.61 20.30
CA LYS A 302 -5.17 -14.59 19.26
C LYS A 302 -4.28 -13.99 18.17
N GLY A 303 -4.16 -12.66 18.14
CA GLY A 303 -3.39 -11.93 17.15
C GLY A 303 -2.10 -11.38 17.73
N GLU A 304 -1.43 -10.56 16.93
CA GLU A 304 -0.17 -9.95 17.30
C GLU A 304 0.07 -8.64 16.55
N VAL A 305 0.93 -7.81 17.12
CA VAL A 305 1.32 -6.52 16.61
C VAL A 305 2.83 -6.46 16.43
N LEU A 306 3.27 -5.90 15.31
CA LEU A 306 4.63 -5.44 15.10
C LEU A 306 4.62 -3.90 15.15
N TYR A 307 5.25 -3.31 16.16
CA TYR A 307 5.34 -1.86 16.30
C TYR A 307 6.76 -1.35 16.02
N CYS A 308 6.89 -0.33 15.18
CA CYS A 308 8.14 0.36 14.88
C CYS A 308 8.12 1.77 15.46
N ALA A 309 9.12 2.15 16.24
CA ALA A 309 9.21 3.46 16.89
C ALA A 309 9.47 4.61 15.91
N GLY A 310 9.77 4.33 14.64
CA GLY A 310 9.89 5.29 13.54
C GLY A 310 9.07 4.86 12.32
N ILE A 311 9.19 5.58 11.20
CA ILE A 311 8.46 5.29 9.95
C ILE A 311 9.40 4.55 8.99
N LEU A 312 9.38 3.22 9.00
CA LEU A 312 10.25 2.38 8.16
C LEU A 312 9.85 2.45 6.68
N GLU A 313 8.56 2.62 6.43
CA GLU A 313 7.92 2.75 5.13
C GLU A 313 8.12 4.11 4.43
N GLU A 314 8.80 5.07 5.07
CA GLU A 314 9.12 6.37 4.47
C GLU A 314 10.20 6.24 3.38
N ILE A 315 11.12 5.28 3.50
CA ILE A 315 12.23 5.11 2.55
C ILE A 315 11.84 4.14 1.43
N ASN A 316 11.80 4.64 0.20
CA ASN A 316 11.36 3.88 -0.98
C ASN A 316 12.48 3.11 -1.73
N PHE A 317 13.61 2.85 -1.06
CA PHE A 317 14.70 2.08 -1.67
C PHE A 317 14.38 0.58 -1.67
N ASP A 318 14.87 -0.15 -2.68
CA ASP A 318 14.62 -1.59 -2.80
C ASP A 318 15.05 -2.36 -1.54
N PHE A 319 16.17 -1.97 -0.92
CA PHE A 319 16.63 -2.56 0.33
C PHE A 319 15.58 -2.42 1.45
N HIS A 320 15.08 -1.21 1.71
CA HIS A 320 14.05 -0.95 2.72
C HIS A 320 12.73 -1.65 2.40
N GLN A 321 12.33 -1.65 1.13
CA GLN A 321 11.16 -2.37 0.64
C GLN A 321 11.25 -3.88 0.90
N ARG A 322 12.41 -4.51 0.65
CA ARG A 322 12.63 -5.94 0.96
C ARG A 322 12.52 -6.22 2.45
N ILE A 323 13.09 -5.37 3.30
CA ILE A 323 13.00 -5.54 4.76
C ILE A 323 11.56 -5.41 5.24
N LEU A 324 10.83 -4.40 4.76
CA LEU A 324 9.41 -4.25 5.10
C LEU A 324 8.59 -5.45 4.63
N ASP A 325 8.76 -5.93 3.39
CA ASP A 325 8.06 -7.13 2.90
C ASP A 325 8.40 -8.37 3.74
N GLN A 326 9.65 -8.54 4.18
CA GLN A 326 10.05 -9.64 5.05
C GLN A 326 9.38 -9.56 6.43
N LEU A 327 9.32 -8.36 7.02
CA LEU A 327 8.62 -8.11 8.28
C LEU A 327 7.12 -8.44 8.16
N LEU A 328 6.46 -7.92 7.13
CA LEU A 328 5.04 -8.14 6.88
C LEU A 328 4.74 -9.59 6.54
N SER A 329 5.61 -10.27 5.78
CA SER A 329 5.46 -11.70 5.45
C SER A 329 5.61 -12.59 6.68
N THR A 330 6.53 -12.23 7.57
CA THR A 330 6.74 -12.94 8.85
C THR A 330 5.53 -12.75 9.75
N LEU A 331 5.02 -11.52 9.84
CA LEU A 331 3.82 -11.20 10.59
C LEU A 331 2.59 -11.92 10.01
N ALA A 332 2.34 -11.84 8.70
CA ALA A 332 1.20 -12.48 8.04
C ALA A 332 1.27 -14.02 8.02
N GLY A 333 2.41 -14.64 8.31
CA GLY A 333 2.58 -16.10 8.31
C GLY A 333 2.74 -16.71 6.90
N LYS A 334 3.23 -15.93 5.93
CA LYS A 334 3.58 -16.33 4.54
C LYS A 334 2.46 -16.82 3.60
N ASP A 335 1.23 -16.97 4.05
CA ASP A 335 0.12 -17.48 3.22
C ASP A 335 -0.62 -16.37 2.44
N PHE A 336 0.08 -15.70 1.51
CA PHE A 336 -0.54 -14.69 0.64
C PHE A 336 -1.42 -15.31 -0.45
N LEU A 337 -2.38 -14.53 -0.96
CA LEU A 337 -3.31 -14.93 -2.03
C LEU A 337 -2.63 -15.14 -3.39
N LEU A 338 -1.49 -14.48 -3.65
CA LEU A 338 -0.82 -14.49 -4.94
C LEU A 338 0.69 -14.77 -4.78
N GLU A 339 1.18 -15.72 -5.56
CA GLU A 339 2.60 -15.88 -5.88
C GLU A 339 2.79 -15.86 -7.40
N THR A 340 3.85 -15.23 -7.89
CA THR A 340 4.13 -15.11 -9.32
C THR A 340 5.60 -14.84 -9.60
N ASN A 341 6.05 -15.17 -10.82
CA ASN A 341 7.35 -14.78 -11.36
C ASN A 341 7.29 -13.48 -12.18
N ALA A 342 6.14 -12.80 -12.24
CA ALA A 342 6.01 -11.56 -13.00
C ALA A 342 7.01 -10.50 -12.52
N PRO A 343 7.55 -9.66 -13.42
CA PRO A 343 8.47 -8.61 -13.02
C PRO A 343 7.77 -7.54 -12.15
N PRO A 344 8.52 -6.75 -11.35
CA PRO A 344 7.96 -5.75 -10.45
C PRO A 344 7.11 -4.65 -11.11
N CYS A 345 7.17 -4.51 -12.44
CA CYS A 345 6.32 -3.59 -13.20
C CYS A 345 4.91 -4.13 -13.46
N VAL A 346 4.63 -5.39 -13.17
CA VAL A 346 3.29 -5.96 -13.33
C VAL A 346 2.48 -5.75 -12.07
N GLU A 347 1.40 -5.00 -12.20
CA GLU A 347 0.41 -4.84 -11.14
C GLU A 347 -0.67 -5.94 -11.24
N CYS A 348 -0.96 -6.59 -10.12
CA CYS A 348 -2.02 -7.60 -10.02
C CYS A 348 -3.19 -7.15 -9.13
N THR A 349 -4.41 -7.49 -9.53
CA THR A 349 -5.63 -7.29 -8.74
C THR A 349 -6.54 -8.51 -8.80
N LEU A 350 -7.30 -8.76 -7.74
CA LEU A 350 -8.25 -9.87 -7.64
C LEU A 350 -9.56 -9.36 -7.06
N PHE A 351 -10.68 -9.74 -7.68
CA PHE A 351 -12.03 -9.43 -7.22
C PHE A 351 -12.90 -10.69 -7.19
N ASP A 352 -13.71 -10.86 -6.15
CA ASP A 352 -14.76 -11.87 -6.08
C ASP A 352 -16.08 -11.30 -6.59
N TRP A 353 -16.60 -11.90 -7.67
CA TRP A 353 -17.95 -11.72 -8.16
C TRP A 353 -18.83 -12.88 -7.68
N ARG A 354 -19.16 -12.82 -6.38
CA ARG A 354 -19.79 -13.94 -5.67
C ARG A 354 -21.08 -14.42 -6.31
N GLU A 355 -21.93 -13.50 -6.74
CA GLU A 355 -23.22 -13.78 -7.39
C GLU A 355 -23.08 -14.60 -8.68
N ARG A 356 -21.96 -14.44 -9.39
CA ARG A 356 -21.65 -15.18 -10.62
C ARG A 356 -20.67 -16.32 -10.43
N ARG A 357 -20.34 -16.66 -9.18
CA ARG A 357 -19.33 -17.68 -8.82
C ARG A 357 -18.05 -17.53 -9.66
N THR A 358 -17.54 -16.30 -9.71
CA THR A 358 -16.43 -15.94 -10.59
C THR A 358 -15.43 -15.06 -9.84
N LEU A 359 -14.14 -15.36 -9.97
CA LEU A 359 -13.06 -14.44 -9.60
C LEU A 359 -12.57 -13.71 -10.85
N LEU A 360 -12.28 -12.42 -10.71
CA LEU A 360 -11.74 -11.56 -11.76
C LEU A 360 -10.30 -11.21 -11.37
N PHE A 361 -9.33 -11.79 -12.06
CA PHE A 361 -7.91 -11.61 -11.80
C PHE A 361 -7.27 -10.82 -12.94
N SER A 362 -6.67 -9.67 -12.65
CA SER A 362 -6.07 -8.81 -13.67
C SER A 362 -4.57 -8.64 -13.44
N CYS A 363 -3.80 -8.59 -14.52
CA CYS A 363 -2.38 -8.29 -14.54
C CYS A 363 -2.11 -7.17 -15.55
N LEU A 364 -1.54 -6.06 -15.10
CA LEU A 364 -1.28 -4.88 -15.92
C LEU A 364 0.21 -4.56 -15.96
N ASN A 365 0.80 -4.54 -17.15
CA ASN A 365 2.21 -4.22 -17.36
C ASN A 365 2.42 -2.70 -17.33
N LEU A 366 2.94 -2.18 -16.22
CA LEU A 366 3.18 -0.75 -15.98
C LEU A 366 4.69 -0.46 -15.81
N PRO A 367 5.48 -0.49 -16.89
CA PRO A 367 6.86 -0.02 -16.85
C PRO A 367 6.93 1.49 -16.62
N MET A 368 8.12 1.97 -16.26
CA MET A 368 8.39 3.41 -16.15
C MET A 368 8.27 4.14 -17.49
N GLU A 369 8.67 3.47 -18.57
CA GLU A 369 8.64 4.01 -19.94
C GLU A 369 7.64 3.23 -20.79
N LEU A 370 6.85 3.96 -21.58
CA LEU A 370 5.87 3.38 -22.51
C LEU A 370 6.40 3.47 -23.95
N PRO A 371 6.03 2.54 -24.84
CA PRO A 371 5.12 1.40 -24.63
C PRO A 371 5.78 0.23 -23.87
N PRO A 372 4.98 -0.63 -23.22
CA PRO A 372 5.52 -1.80 -22.52
C PRO A 372 6.10 -2.84 -23.48
N LEU A 373 7.28 -3.35 -23.10
CA LEU A 373 7.86 -4.52 -23.75
C LEU A 373 7.05 -5.78 -23.40
N PRO A 374 6.88 -6.72 -24.34
CA PRO A 374 6.18 -7.96 -24.07
C PRO A 374 6.94 -8.81 -23.05
N LEU A 375 6.19 -9.37 -22.12
CA LEU A 375 6.61 -10.31 -21.10
C LEU A 375 6.20 -11.72 -21.53
N TYR A 376 6.99 -12.72 -21.13
CA TYR A 376 6.83 -14.11 -21.54
C TYR A 376 6.92 -15.05 -20.33
N ASP A 377 6.37 -16.25 -20.49
CA ASP A 377 6.49 -17.35 -19.52
C ASP A 377 6.10 -16.95 -18.09
N LEU A 378 4.97 -16.23 -17.97
CA LEU A 378 4.44 -15.78 -16.69
C LEU A 378 3.65 -16.90 -16.01
N ASN A 379 3.88 -17.10 -14.73
CA ASN A 379 3.15 -18.05 -13.89
C ASN A 379 2.47 -17.29 -12.74
N PHE A 380 1.20 -17.61 -12.51
CA PHE A 380 0.42 -17.08 -11.40
C PHE A 380 -0.14 -18.22 -10.56
N GLN A 381 0.09 -18.16 -9.25
CA GLN A 381 -0.48 -19.08 -8.27
C GLN A 381 -1.41 -18.31 -7.37
N LEU A 382 -2.71 -18.60 -7.48
CA LEU A 382 -3.76 -18.00 -6.67
C LEU A 382 -4.19 -18.98 -5.60
N ARG A 383 -4.12 -18.58 -4.35
CA ARG A 383 -4.70 -19.32 -3.23
C ARG A 383 -6.20 -19.03 -3.16
N LEU A 384 -7.00 -20.08 -3.19
CA LEU A 384 -8.45 -20.03 -3.21
C LEU A 384 -9.00 -20.47 -1.84
N PRO A 385 -10.20 -20.00 -1.46
CA PRO A 385 -10.90 -20.51 -0.28
C PRO A 385 -11.06 -22.03 -0.30
N ASP A 386 -10.99 -22.64 0.89
CA ASP A 386 -11.17 -24.09 1.05
C ASP A 386 -12.47 -24.57 0.40
N GLY A 387 -12.36 -25.67 -0.36
CA GLY A 387 -13.49 -26.30 -1.05
C GLY A 387 -13.93 -25.62 -2.35
N LEU A 388 -13.41 -24.45 -2.71
CA LEU A 388 -13.72 -23.80 -3.98
C LEU A 388 -13.10 -24.59 -5.14
N LYS A 389 -13.93 -25.04 -6.10
CA LYS A 389 -13.49 -25.82 -7.26
C LYS A 389 -13.60 -25.02 -8.56
N VAL A 390 -12.46 -24.74 -9.18
CA VAL A 390 -12.38 -24.01 -10.45
C VAL A 390 -12.95 -24.86 -11.58
N LYS A 391 -13.85 -24.27 -12.36
CA LYS A 391 -14.50 -24.90 -13.52
C LYS A 391 -13.82 -24.50 -14.81
N THR A 392 -13.55 -23.21 -14.99
CA THR A 392 -12.95 -22.65 -16.21
C THR A 392 -12.14 -21.41 -15.89
N VAL A 393 -11.04 -21.22 -16.62
CA VAL A 393 -10.28 -19.97 -16.67
C VAL A 393 -10.29 -19.47 -18.10
N THR A 394 -10.69 -18.22 -18.33
CA THR A 394 -10.68 -17.60 -19.66
C THR A 394 -9.99 -16.25 -19.65
N LEU A 395 -9.36 -15.88 -20.76
CA LEU A 395 -8.70 -14.61 -20.97
C LEU A 395 -9.65 -13.63 -21.68
N GLY A 396 -9.92 -12.50 -21.05
CA GLY A 396 -10.71 -11.41 -21.61
C GLY A 396 -9.94 -10.61 -22.68
N PRO A 397 -10.67 -9.87 -23.55
CA PRO A 397 -12.13 -9.75 -23.58
C PRO A 397 -12.83 -10.85 -24.40
N ALA A 398 -12.06 -11.61 -25.20
CA ALA A 398 -12.55 -12.66 -26.11
C ALA A 398 -13.02 -13.94 -25.37
N GLU A 399 -12.70 -14.08 -24.08
CA GLU A 399 -12.96 -15.28 -23.27
C GLU A 399 -12.30 -16.55 -23.84
N GLU A 400 -11.08 -16.40 -24.35
CA GLU A 400 -10.26 -17.53 -24.82
C GLU A 400 -9.91 -18.46 -23.65
N LYS A 401 -10.06 -19.77 -23.82
CA LYS A 401 -9.80 -20.73 -22.75
C LYS A 401 -8.31 -20.77 -22.42
N CYS A 402 -8.00 -20.63 -21.13
CA CYS A 402 -6.65 -20.81 -20.60
C CYS A 402 -6.50 -22.21 -20.00
N ASN A 403 -5.33 -22.80 -20.19
CA ASN A 403 -4.95 -23.98 -19.41
C ASN A 403 -4.69 -23.56 -17.96
N PHE A 404 -5.16 -24.37 -17.03
CA PHE A 404 -4.94 -24.15 -15.61
C PHE A 404 -4.82 -25.49 -14.90
N ARG A 405 -4.21 -25.49 -13.72
CA ARG A 405 -4.16 -26.64 -12.81
C ARG A 405 -4.59 -26.18 -11.43
N GLN A 406 -5.42 -26.96 -10.76
CA GLN A 406 -5.77 -26.71 -9.36
C GLN A 406 -5.24 -27.88 -8.52
N GLU A 407 -4.38 -27.56 -7.55
CA GLU A 407 -3.82 -28.49 -6.57
C GLU A 407 -4.29 -28.03 -5.19
N ASN A 408 -5.19 -28.79 -4.55
CA ASN A 408 -5.86 -28.38 -3.31
C ASN A 408 -6.52 -26.99 -3.45
N THR A 409 -6.05 -26.02 -2.67
CA THR A 409 -6.50 -24.62 -2.70
C THR A 409 -5.72 -23.73 -3.67
N VAL A 410 -4.69 -24.24 -4.35
CA VAL A 410 -3.84 -23.41 -5.22
C VAL A 410 -4.22 -23.62 -6.68
N LEU A 411 -4.61 -22.52 -7.35
CA LEU A 411 -4.83 -22.45 -8.79
C LEU A 411 -3.59 -21.90 -9.47
N LYS A 412 -3.03 -22.68 -10.40
CA LYS A 412 -1.88 -22.31 -11.24
C LYS A 412 -2.36 -21.95 -12.64
N ILE A 413 -1.95 -20.79 -13.12
CA ILE A 413 -2.25 -20.26 -14.47
C ILE A 413 -0.92 -19.90 -15.12
N ASP A 414 -0.67 -20.46 -16.30
CA ASP A 414 0.48 -20.12 -17.14
C ASP A 414 0.03 -19.20 -18.27
N LEU A 415 0.73 -18.09 -18.45
CA LEU A 415 0.49 -17.09 -19.49
C LEU A 415 1.75 -16.96 -20.37
N PRO A 416 1.73 -17.53 -21.59
CA PRO A 416 2.90 -17.55 -22.46
C PRO A 416 3.41 -16.17 -22.86
N ARG A 417 2.50 -15.20 -23.01
CA ARG A 417 2.84 -13.83 -23.41
C ARG A 417 1.83 -12.83 -22.86
N MET A 418 2.33 -11.71 -22.35
CA MET A 418 1.53 -10.52 -22.01
C MET A 418 2.27 -9.28 -22.48
N GLN A 419 1.62 -8.41 -23.26
CA GLN A 419 2.21 -7.12 -23.62
C GLN A 419 1.72 -6.03 -22.67
N ASP A 420 0.43 -5.71 -22.76
CA ASP A 420 -0.17 -4.60 -22.03
C ASP A 420 -0.91 -5.08 -20.77
N PHE A 421 -1.86 -6.00 -20.96
CA PHE A 421 -2.83 -6.38 -19.95
C PHE A 421 -3.32 -7.81 -20.15
N ALA A 422 -3.51 -8.54 -19.05
CA ALA A 422 -4.19 -9.83 -19.03
C ALA A 422 -5.33 -9.80 -18.01
N PHE A 423 -6.52 -10.21 -18.43
CA PHE A 423 -7.70 -10.27 -17.60
C PHE A 423 -8.25 -11.70 -17.57
N PHE A 424 -8.14 -12.37 -16.43
CA PHE A 424 -8.62 -13.73 -16.24
C PHE A 424 -9.99 -13.72 -15.56
N LYS A 425 -10.95 -14.42 -16.19
CA LYS A 425 -12.23 -14.77 -15.58
C LYS A 425 -12.17 -16.21 -15.12
N ILE A 426 -12.23 -16.42 -13.82
CA ILE A 426 -12.07 -17.72 -13.16
C ILE A 426 -13.42 -18.12 -12.58
N SER A 427 -14.18 -18.96 -13.28
CA SER A 427 -15.48 -19.44 -12.80
C SER A 427 -15.33 -20.71 -11.97
N TRP A 428 -16.09 -20.83 -10.89
CA TRP A 428 -16.04 -21.94 -9.94
C TRP A 428 -17.42 -22.55 -9.66
N ARG A 429 -17.43 -23.77 -9.09
CA ARG A 429 -18.65 -24.55 -8.81
C ARG A 429 -19.21 -24.29 -7.43
#